data_AF-A0A0C3QIZ2-F1
#
_entry.id   AF-A0A0C3QIZ2-F1
#
_cell.length_a   1.000
_cell.length_b   1.000
_cell.length_c   1.000
_cell.angle_alpha   90.00
_cell.angle_beta   90.00
_cell.angle_gamma   90.00
#
_symmetry.space_group_name_H-M   'P 1'
#
loop_
_entity.id
_entity.type
_entity.pdbx_description
1 polymer ?
#
loop_
_entity_poly.entity_id
_entity_poly.type
_entity_poly.pdbx_seq_one_letter_code
_entity_poly.pdbx_strand_id
1 'polypeptide(L)'
;MSAGRTASGGPDSGNILVRPDGDPRLLEDYCIARGSGPSRGRGRGGPRGVPIVGGVIAKPVIYLYPPSPIEACVKISLIHQWKFSALYPVPAKGAIRDGEFSHSAEWLVSSSPDGMMKVKGTSTEVAYLFWEAEPNTSVALLESPPASRPASPNEPRSRPGFVPGTTKCSPQDSILLSIDMVPFYLDEALLSLGLHVEARTSFISYWLPSMLNYKFIALRFLPQIDYEASAPLEINPRPDVVTRVYMLFQGIAQEELDGWQEAQERLSEGVDIWKTVVGVNETRQQNKDLFRVLEWGGMEVFERFRSTA
;
A
#
# COMPACT_ATOMS: atom_id res chain seq x y z
N MET A 1 44.63 -41.81 -18.76
CA MET A 1 44.13 -42.39 -17.49
C MET A 1 44.03 -41.24 -16.50
N SER A 2 42.96 -40.94 -15.75
CA SER A 2 41.59 -41.43 -15.54
C SER A 2 40.90 -40.22 -14.85
N ALA A 3 39.85 -39.64 -15.44
CA ALA A 3 38.45 -39.69 -15.02
C ALA A 3 38.13 -39.43 -13.52
N GLY A 4 37.23 -38.48 -13.27
CA GLY A 4 36.49 -38.29 -12.01
C GLY A 4 35.49 -37.12 -12.08
N ARG A 5 34.18 -37.43 -12.23
CA ARG A 5 33.02 -36.51 -12.12
C ARG A 5 32.44 -36.49 -10.69
N THR A 6 31.72 -35.40 -10.37
CA THR A 6 30.50 -35.20 -9.52
C THR A 6 30.65 -33.96 -8.62
N ALA A 7 29.94 -32.84 -8.83
CA ALA A 7 28.51 -32.49 -8.63
C ALA A 7 28.16 -32.12 -7.17
N SER A 8 27.80 -30.85 -6.93
CA SER A 8 26.69 -30.45 -6.05
C SER A 8 26.38 -28.95 -6.25
N GLY A 9 25.15 -28.67 -6.67
CA GLY A 9 24.57 -27.33 -6.70
C GLY A 9 23.88 -27.03 -5.38
N GLY A 10 24.00 -25.78 -4.93
CA GLY A 10 23.20 -25.18 -3.84
C GLY A 10 22.29 -24.09 -4.42
N PRO A 11 21.17 -23.76 -3.75
CA PRO A 11 20.08 -23.02 -4.35
C PRO A 11 20.40 -21.53 -4.48
N ASP A 12 20.02 -21.02 -5.64
CA ASP A 12 20.09 -19.62 -6.07
C ASP A 12 19.31 -18.75 -5.09
N SER A 13 20.01 -17.89 -4.37
CA SER A 13 19.41 -16.88 -3.49
C SER A 13 18.85 -15.79 -4.41
N GLY A 14 17.52 -15.69 -4.49
CA GLY A 14 16.84 -14.69 -5.29
C GLY A 14 17.32 -13.29 -4.93
N ASN A 15 18.10 -12.69 -5.83
CA ASN A 15 18.56 -11.31 -5.70
C ASN A 15 17.33 -10.38 -5.74
N ILE A 16 16.98 -9.80 -4.60
CA ILE A 16 16.28 -8.51 -4.56
C ILE A 16 17.19 -7.53 -5.31
N LEU A 17 16.68 -6.96 -6.40
CA LEU A 17 17.41 -6.03 -7.25
C LEU A 17 17.69 -4.74 -6.45
N VAL A 18 18.83 -4.69 -5.77
CA VAL A 18 19.42 -3.46 -5.26
C VAL A 18 19.87 -2.67 -6.49
N ARG A 19 19.03 -1.74 -6.96
CA ARG A 19 19.44 -0.83 -8.04
C ARG A 19 20.38 0.23 -7.46
N PRO A 20 21.61 0.38 -8.00
CA PRO A 20 22.48 1.48 -7.61
C PRO A 20 22.02 2.77 -8.29
N ASP A 21 22.20 3.87 -7.55
CA ASP A 21 22.26 5.27 -7.97
C ASP A 21 20.97 5.95 -8.47
N GLY A 22 20.29 6.62 -7.53
CA GLY A 22 20.41 8.08 -7.45
C GLY A 22 19.88 8.98 -8.58
N ASP A 23 18.80 8.62 -9.28
CA ASP A 23 18.05 9.59 -10.10
C ASP A 23 16.53 9.52 -9.81
N PRO A 24 15.94 10.54 -9.15
CA PRO A 24 14.49 10.62 -8.91
C PRO A 24 13.64 10.62 -10.19
N ARG A 25 14.21 10.97 -11.36
CA ARG A 25 13.48 11.05 -12.63
C ARG A 25 13.12 9.69 -13.22
N LEU A 26 13.84 8.63 -12.85
CA LEU A 26 13.57 7.27 -13.36
C LEU A 26 12.35 6.61 -12.72
N LEU A 27 11.82 7.15 -11.60
CA LEU A 27 10.58 6.67 -11.00
C LEU A 27 9.34 7.09 -11.81
N GLU A 28 9.38 8.26 -12.45
CA GLU A 28 8.29 8.74 -13.33
C GLU A 28 8.20 7.88 -14.61
N ASP A 29 9.35 7.55 -15.21
CA ASP A 29 9.41 6.71 -16.41
C ASP A 29 8.93 5.26 -16.16
N TYR A 30 9.09 4.74 -14.94
CA TYR A 30 8.59 3.40 -14.58
C TYR A 30 7.05 3.35 -14.51
N CYS A 31 6.41 4.44 -14.08
CA CYS A 31 4.94 4.54 -14.03
C CYS A 31 4.36 4.67 -15.45
N ILE A 32 5.04 5.40 -16.35
CA ILE A 32 4.61 5.58 -17.74
C ILE A 32 4.72 4.27 -18.55
N ALA A 33 5.79 3.47 -18.32
CA ALA A 33 6.04 2.25 -19.10
C ALA A 33 5.01 1.12 -18.89
N ARG A 34 4.17 1.18 -17.85
CA ARG A 34 3.13 0.16 -17.56
C ARG A 34 1.70 0.60 -17.84
N GLY A 35 1.47 1.84 -18.30
CA GLY A 35 0.16 2.37 -18.69
C GLY A 35 -0.40 1.89 -20.03
N SER A 36 0.30 0.98 -20.73
CA SER A 36 -0.19 0.41 -22.00
C SER A 36 -1.23 -0.68 -21.72
N GLY A 37 -2.48 -0.26 -21.49
CA GLY A 37 -3.62 -1.18 -21.43
C GLY A 37 -3.77 -1.99 -22.73
N PRO A 38 -4.30 -3.23 -22.68
CA PRO A 38 -4.43 -4.06 -23.87
C PRO A 38 -5.52 -3.50 -24.80
N SER A 39 -5.16 -3.27 -26.06
CA SER A 39 -6.07 -2.95 -27.15
C SER A 39 -7.06 -4.11 -27.37
N ARG A 40 -8.33 -3.91 -27.00
CA ARG A 40 -9.39 -4.92 -27.12
C ARG A 40 -9.79 -5.15 -28.58
N GLY A 41 -9.25 -6.20 -29.19
CA GLY A 41 -9.82 -6.82 -30.39
C GLY A 41 -11.09 -7.62 -30.06
N ARG A 42 -12.14 -7.47 -30.88
CA ARG A 42 -13.38 -8.26 -30.77
C ARG A 42 -13.10 -9.74 -31.10
N GLY A 43 -13.37 -10.64 -30.17
CA GLY A 43 -13.27 -12.10 -30.36
C GLY A 43 -14.27 -12.86 -29.49
N ARG A 44 -14.93 -13.87 -30.08
CA ARG A 44 -16.05 -14.66 -29.51
C ARG A 44 -15.66 -15.51 -28.30
N GLY A 45 -16.66 -15.83 -27.48
CA GLY A 45 -16.56 -16.49 -26.18
C GLY A 45 -15.78 -17.81 -26.14
N GLY A 46 -14.84 -17.86 -25.19
CA GLY A 46 -14.19 -19.06 -24.65
C GLY A 46 -14.42 -19.17 -23.13
N PRO A 47 -14.05 -20.30 -22.50
CA PRO A 47 -14.38 -20.60 -21.11
C PRO A 47 -13.76 -19.58 -20.15
N ARG A 48 -14.56 -19.13 -19.17
CA ARG A 48 -14.16 -18.12 -18.17
C ARG A 48 -13.07 -18.73 -17.27
N GLY A 49 -11.85 -18.19 -17.35
CA GLY A 49 -10.77 -18.53 -16.42
C GLY A 49 -11.14 -18.17 -14.98
N VAL A 50 -10.53 -18.86 -14.01
CA VAL A 50 -10.66 -18.52 -12.58
C VAL A 50 -10.04 -17.13 -12.38
N PRO A 51 -10.78 -16.14 -11.83
CA PRO A 51 -10.21 -14.84 -11.54
C PRO A 51 -9.12 -15.00 -10.47
N ILE A 52 -7.87 -14.74 -10.85
CA ILE A 52 -6.80 -14.50 -9.88
C ILE A 52 -6.93 -13.02 -9.53
N VAL A 53 -7.07 -12.71 -8.24
CA VAL A 53 -7.13 -11.31 -7.80
C VAL A 53 -5.85 -10.62 -8.26
N GLY A 54 -6.01 -9.51 -8.98
CA GLY A 54 -4.95 -8.87 -9.76
C GLY A 54 -3.91 -8.18 -8.88
N GLY A 55 -2.78 -7.85 -9.52
CA GLY A 55 -1.60 -7.35 -8.85
C GLY A 55 -1.91 -6.12 -8.01
N VAL A 56 -1.59 -6.17 -6.73
CA VAL A 56 -1.66 -5.02 -5.84
C VAL A 56 -0.33 -4.30 -5.90
N ILE A 57 -0.38 -2.99 -6.14
CA ILE A 57 0.76 -2.10 -5.88
C ILE A 57 0.41 -1.38 -4.59
N ALA A 58 1.15 -1.64 -3.51
CA ALA A 58 1.01 -0.92 -2.26
C ALA A 58 2.17 0.05 -2.13
N LYS A 59 1.91 1.36 -2.07
CA LYS A 59 2.97 2.37 -1.84
C LYS A 59 2.70 3.17 -0.57
N PRO A 60 3.41 2.87 0.53
CA PRO A 60 3.40 3.74 1.69
C PRO A 60 4.65 4.60 1.84
N VAL A 61 4.45 5.77 2.44
CA VAL A 61 5.45 6.78 2.70
C VAL A 61 5.32 7.26 4.15
N ILE A 62 6.43 7.29 4.89
CA ILE A 62 6.48 7.56 6.33
C ILE A 62 7.27 8.86 6.60
N TYR A 63 6.64 9.80 7.29
CA TYR A 63 7.20 11.05 7.77
C TYR A 63 7.34 11.04 9.29
N LEU A 64 8.45 11.61 9.79
CA LEU A 64 8.71 11.78 11.22
C LEU A 64 8.81 13.27 11.54
N TYR A 65 8.05 13.73 12.54
CA TYR A 65 8.04 15.11 13.03
C TYR A 65 8.25 15.13 14.56
N PRO A 66 9.50 14.98 15.03
CA PRO A 66 9.82 15.10 16.44
C PRO A 66 9.83 16.59 16.88
N PRO A 67 9.57 16.90 18.17
CA PRO A 67 9.59 18.29 18.66
C PRO A 67 11.03 18.85 18.79
N SER A 68 12.02 17.96 18.90
CA SER A 68 13.45 18.25 18.90
C SER A 68 14.18 17.19 18.07
N PRO A 69 15.41 17.44 17.57
CA PRO A 69 16.16 16.41 16.85
C PRO A 69 16.30 15.11 17.66
N ILE A 70 16.02 13.97 17.03
CA ILE A 70 16.14 12.64 17.65
C ILE A 70 16.83 11.65 16.73
N GLU A 71 17.34 10.58 17.35
CA GLU A 71 17.65 9.33 16.67
C GLU A 71 16.43 8.41 16.77
N ALA A 72 15.97 7.88 15.64
CA ALA A 72 14.83 6.97 15.57
C ALA A 72 15.19 5.68 14.81
N CYS A 73 14.69 4.57 15.34
CA CYS A 73 14.62 3.29 14.65
C CYS A 73 13.19 3.13 14.13
N VAL A 74 13.05 2.96 12.81
CA VAL A 74 11.77 2.73 12.13
C VAL A 74 11.80 1.32 11.55
N LYS A 75 10.90 0.46 12.01
CA LYS A 75 10.80 -0.92 11.55
C LYS A 75 9.41 -1.19 11.01
N ILE A 76 9.35 -1.65 9.77
CA ILE A 76 8.12 -2.10 9.11
C ILE A 76 8.17 -3.62 8.98
N SER A 77 7.08 -4.28 9.30
CA SER A 77 6.89 -5.72 9.07
C SER A 77 5.67 -5.93 8.17
N LEU A 78 5.66 -6.97 7.36
CA LEU A 78 4.52 -7.34 6.52
C LEU A 78 4.04 -8.75 6.88
N ILE A 79 2.73 -8.95 6.82
CA ILE A 79 2.17 -10.30 6.83
C ILE A 79 2.61 -11.09 5.60
N HIS A 80 2.62 -12.42 5.71
CA HIS A 80 3.12 -13.33 4.67
C HIS A 80 2.43 -13.20 3.29
N GLN A 81 1.22 -12.64 3.22
CA GLN A 81 0.54 -12.33 1.95
C GLN A 81 1.19 -11.18 1.17
N TRP A 82 2.15 -10.47 1.75
CA TRP A 82 2.90 -9.38 1.13
C TRP A 82 4.39 -9.65 1.20
N LYS A 83 5.11 -9.18 0.18
CA LYS A 83 6.58 -9.09 0.18
C LYS A 83 6.99 -7.73 -0.35
N PHE A 84 8.15 -7.23 0.10
CA PHE A 84 8.66 -5.95 -0.40
C PHE A 84 9.01 -6.05 -1.88
N SER A 85 8.57 -5.05 -2.66
CA SER A 85 9.00 -4.83 -4.04
C SER A 85 10.02 -3.70 -4.15
N ALA A 86 9.96 -2.71 -3.25
CA ALA A 86 10.92 -1.61 -3.19
C ALA A 86 11.06 -1.04 -1.76
N LEU A 87 12.24 -0.49 -1.45
CA LEU A 87 12.56 0.17 -0.18
C LEU A 87 13.46 1.37 -0.48
N TYR A 88 13.14 2.53 0.09
CA TYR A 88 13.96 3.74 -0.07
C TYR A 88 13.93 4.64 1.18
N PRO A 89 15.07 5.18 1.62
CA PRO A 89 16.43 4.78 1.24
C PRO A 89 16.68 3.30 1.49
N VAL A 90 17.74 2.74 0.90
CA VAL A 90 18.05 1.32 1.10
C VAL A 90 18.45 1.11 2.57
N PRO A 91 17.77 0.22 3.33
CA PRO A 91 18.18 -0.14 4.68
C PRO A 91 19.62 -0.64 4.75
N ALA A 92 20.25 -0.52 5.91
CA ALA A 92 21.60 -1.05 6.14
C ALA A 92 21.65 -2.57 5.91
N LYS A 93 22.83 -3.10 5.56
CA LYS A 93 23.02 -4.53 5.36
C LYS A 93 22.62 -5.31 6.63
N GLY A 94 21.74 -6.30 6.48
CA GLY A 94 21.21 -7.11 7.59
C GLY A 94 20.00 -6.52 8.30
N ALA A 95 19.57 -5.30 7.94
CA ALA A 95 18.34 -4.67 8.44
C ALA A 95 17.09 -5.07 7.64
N ILE A 96 17.24 -5.90 6.60
CA ILE A 96 16.14 -6.51 5.85
C ILE A 96 16.10 -7.99 6.22
N ARG A 97 14.93 -8.45 6.65
CA ARG A 97 14.61 -9.86 6.82
C ARG A 97 13.57 -10.22 5.77
N ASP A 98 13.95 -11.08 4.84
CA ASP A 98 13.08 -11.56 3.78
C ASP A 98 12.97 -13.09 3.90
N GLY A 99 12.05 -13.54 4.75
CA GLY A 99 11.77 -14.94 4.97
C GLY A 99 10.45 -15.36 4.33
N GLU A 100 10.24 -16.66 4.15
CA GLU A 100 9.06 -17.22 3.46
C GLU A 100 7.71 -16.76 4.04
N PHE A 101 7.67 -16.47 5.35
CA PHE A 101 6.45 -16.06 6.07
C PHE A 101 6.60 -14.75 6.85
N SER A 102 7.75 -14.08 6.73
CA SER A 102 8.05 -12.87 7.52
C SER A 102 8.96 -11.95 6.74
N HIS A 103 8.43 -10.77 6.44
CA HIS A 103 9.17 -9.71 5.76
C HIS A 103 9.27 -8.51 6.70
N SER A 104 10.48 -8.03 6.97
CA SER A 104 10.67 -6.79 7.73
C SER A 104 11.86 -5.97 7.24
N ALA A 105 11.75 -4.66 7.32
CA ALA A 105 12.84 -3.73 7.02
C ALA A 105 12.98 -2.71 8.16
N GLU A 106 14.21 -2.32 8.47
CA GLU A 106 14.53 -1.39 9.54
C GLU A 106 15.46 -0.27 9.07
N TRP A 107 15.09 0.97 9.40
CA TRP A 107 15.91 2.16 9.19
C TRP A 107 16.32 2.77 10.51
N LEU A 108 17.60 3.12 10.62
CA LEU A 108 18.10 3.99 11.67
C LEU A 108 18.28 5.38 11.07
N VAL A 109 17.58 6.39 11.62
CA VAL A 109 17.56 7.74 11.09
C VAL A 109 17.78 8.78 12.19
N SER A 110 18.45 9.87 11.83
CA SER A 110 18.44 11.11 12.60
C SER A 110 17.36 12.01 12.02
N SER A 111 16.30 12.28 12.77
CA SER A 111 15.13 13.06 12.32
C SER A 111 15.10 14.43 12.99
N SER A 112 14.78 15.46 12.21
CA SER A 112 14.72 16.87 12.61
C SER A 112 13.25 17.37 12.66
N PRO A 113 12.94 18.41 13.45
CA PRO A 113 11.58 18.94 13.56
C PRO A 113 10.96 19.51 12.26
N ASP A 114 11.79 19.79 11.26
CA ASP A 114 11.37 20.22 9.93
C ASP A 114 10.85 19.07 9.04
N GLY A 115 10.93 17.82 9.52
CA GLY A 115 10.53 16.61 8.80
C GLY A 115 11.66 15.95 8.02
N MET A 116 12.84 16.57 7.97
CA MET A 116 13.99 15.98 7.28
C MET A 116 14.61 14.86 8.11
N MET A 117 15.08 13.83 7.42
CA MET A 117 15.73 12.68 8.02
C MET A 117 17.05 12.38 7.31
N LYS A 118 18.06 12.00 8.09
CA LYS A 118 19.32 11.47 7.59
C LYS A 118 19.46 10.02 7.97
N VAL A 119 19.71 9.15 7.00
CA VAL A 119 19.89 7.71 7.27
C VAL A 119 21.28 7.47 7.86
N LYS A 120 21.33 6.74 8.98
CA LYS A 120 22.61 6.41 9.63
C LYS A 120 23.47 5.54 8.73
N GLY A 121 24.76 5.84 8.69
CA GLY A 121 25.72 5.13 7.86
C GLY A 121 25.72 5.56 6.39
N THR A 122 24.87 6.52 5.98
CA THR A 122 24.90 7.10 4.63
C THR A 122 24.96 8.63 4.69
N SER A 123 25.23 9.26 3.54
CA SER A 123 25.08 10.70 3.35
C SER A 123 23.70 11.07 2.81
N THR A 124 22.74 10.14 2.82
CA THR A 124 21.41 10.32 2.23
C THR A 124 20.51 11.08 3.19
N GLU A 125 20.00 12.22 2.72
CA GLU A 125 18.97 13.01 3.37
C GLU A 125 17.66 12.89 2.59
N VAL A 126 16.56 12.65 3.30
CA VAL A 126 15.23 12.43 2.72
C VAL A 126 14.16 13.11 3.56
N ALA A 127 13.06 13.49 2.93
CA ALA A 127 11.87 13.96 3.62
C ALA A 127 11.02 12.82 4.21
N TYR A 128 11.18 11.60 3.67
CA TYR A 128 10.37 10.44 4.06
C TYR A 128 11.11 9.12 3.83
N LEU A 129 10.67 8.08 4.54
CA LEU A 129 10.96 6.69 4.22
C LEU A 129 9.86 6.15 3.31
N PHE A 130 10.22 5.30 2.37
CA PHE A 130 9.34 4.72 1.37
C PHE A 130 9.50 3.21 1.35
N TRP A 131 8.38 2.52 1.23
CA TRP A 131 8.37 1.11 0.93
C TRP A 131 7.26 0.81 -0.07
N GLU A 132 7.43 -0.28 -0.81
CA GLU A 132 6.42 -0.82 -1.69
C GLU A 132 6.31 -2.32 -1.46
N ALA A 133 5.09 -2.85 -1.55
CA ALA A 133 4.85 -4.28 -1.44
C ALA A 133 3.93 -4.79 -2.55
N GLU A 134 4.14 -6.05 -2.93
CA GLU A 134 3.30 -6.79 -3.84
C GLU A 134 2.75 -8.06 -3.16
N PRO A 135 1.60 -8.60 -3.60
CA PRO A 135 1.09 -9.86 -3.13
C PRO A 135 2.11 -10.99 -3.28
N ASN A 136 2.29 -11.76 -2.21
CA ASN A 136 3.10 -12.96 -2.23
C ASN A 136 2.32 -14.12 -2.87
N THR A 137 2.54 -14.33 -4.17
CA THR A 137 1.85 -15.37 -4.95
C THR A 137 2.18 -16.80 -4.51
N SER A 138 3.25 -17.01 -3.75
CA SER A 138 3.62 -18.33 -3.22
C SER A 138 2.59 -18.84 -2.21
N VAL A 139 1.98 -17.94 -1.44
CA VAL A 139 0.93 -18.25 -0.46
C VAL A 139 -0.40 -18.56 -1.14
N ALA A 140 -0.71 -17.84 -2.23
CA ALA A 140 -1.94 -18.07 -3.01
C ALA A 140 -2.04 -19.47 -3.63
N LEU A 141 -0.91 -20.20 -3.74
CA LEU A 141 -0.88 -21.59 -4.19
C LEU A 141 -1.09 -22.61 -3.07
N LEU A 142 -0.86 -22.22 -1.81
CA LEU A 142 -1.01 -23.08 -0.63
C LEU A 142 -2.45 -23.08 -0.09
N GLU A 143 -3.17 -21.96 -0.23
CA GLU A 143 -4.59 -21.84 0.15
C GLU A 143 -5.52 -22.46 -0.91
N SER A 144 -5.41 -23.78 -1.12
CA SER A 144 -6.51 -24.55 -1.69
C SER A 144 -7.67 -24.58 -0.68
N PRO A 145 -8.95 -24.51 -1.10
CA PRO A 145 -10.06 -24.27 -0.18
C PRO A 145 -10.13 -25.36 0.91
N PRO A 146 -10.31 -24.98 2.19
CA PRO A 146 -10.46 -25.96 3.25
C PRO A 146 -11.72 -26.79 3.00
N ALA A 147 -11.59 -28.11 3.14
CA ALA A 147 -12.71 -29.02 3.12
C ALA A 147 -13.79 -28.55 4.09
N SER A 148 -15.02 -28.48 3.58
CA SER A 148 -16.27 -28.11 4.25
C SER A 148 -16.34 -28.54 5.71
N ARG A 149 -16.23 -27.59 6.64
CA ARG A 149 -16.74 -27.75 8.00
C ARG A 149 -17.66 -26.57 8.32
N PRO A 150 -18.95 -26.80 8.63
CA PRO A 150 -19.85 -25.69 8.97
C PRO A 150 -19.41 -25.10 10.32
N ALA A 151 -19.24 -23.77 10.35
CA ALA A 151 -18.93 -23.02 11.56
C ALA A 151 -20.15 -22.99 12.51
N SER A 152 -19.89 -23.15 13.81
CA SER A 152 -20.88 -23.04 14.87
C SER A 152 -21.52 -21.64 14.94
N PRO A 153 -22.78 -21.49 15.40
CA PRO A 153 -23.60 -20.31 15.12
C PRO A 153 -23.30 -19.04 15.94
N ASN A 154 -22.28 -19.01 16.79
CA ASN A 154 -22.18 -18.02 17.88
C ASN A 154 -20.82 -17.30 18.05
N GLU A 155 -19.94 -17.34 17.06
CA GLU A 155 -18.79 -16.42 17.04
C GLU A 155 -19.28 -15.03 16.60
N PRO A 156 -19.02 -13.94 17.35
CA PRO A 156 -19.28 -12.60 16.84
C PRO A 156 -18.54 -12.44 15.52
N ARG A 157 -19.24 -11.97 14.48
CA ARG A 157 -18.64 -11.75 13.15
C ARG A 157 -17.50 -10.74 13.30
N SER A 158 -16.28 -11.23 13.48
CA SER A 158 -15.06 -10.43 13.37
C SER A 158 -15.13 -9.72 12.03
N ARG A 159 -15.00 -8.39 12.03
CA ARG A 159 -14.91 -7.63 10.78
C ARG A 159 -13.83 -8.31 9.93
N PRO A 160 -14.08 -8.61 8.64
CA PRO A 160 -13.04 -9.16 7.80
C PRO A 160 -11.94 -8.11 7.74
N GLY A 161 -10.80 -8.39 8.40
CA GLY A 161 -9.67 -7.48 8.43
C GLY A 161 -9.15 -7.22 7.02
N PHE A 162 -8.39 -6.15 6.85
CA PHE A 162 -7.70 -5.91 5.59
C PHE A 162 -6.74 -7.08 5.34
N VAL A 163 -7.02 -7.82 4.27
CA VAL A 163 -6.11 -8.82 3.71
C VAL A 163 -5.69 -8.30 2.34
N PRO A 164 -4.40 -8.01 2.15
CA PRO A 164 -3.95 -7.51 0.88
C PRO A 164 -4.12 -8.50 -0.25
N GLY A 165 -4.42 -7.98 -1.44
CA GLY A 165 -4.68 -8.81 -2.61
C GLY A 165 -6.03 -9.54 -2.58
N THR A 166 -6.87 -9.38 -1.55
CA THR A 166 -8.23 -9.94 -1.52
C THR A 166 -9.28 -8.90 -1.13
N THR A 167 -8.90 -7.91 -0.32
CA THR A 167 -9.80 -6.79 0.04
C THR A 167 -10.12 -5.95 -1.19
N LYS A 168 -11.42 -5.73 -1.44
CA LYS A 168 -11.95 -4.92 -2.54
C LYS A 168 -12.75 -3.73 -2.00
N CYS A 169 -13.09 -2.79 -2.88
CA CYS A 169 -14.08 -1.77 -2.57
C CYS A 169 -15.49 -2.40 -2.60
N SER A 170 -16.39 -1.93 -1.74
CA SER A 170 -17.81 -2.31 -1.76
C SER A 170 -18.70 -1.06 -1.71
N PRO A 171 -19.97 -1.16 -2.17
CA PRO A 171 -20.90 -0.03 -2.08
C PRO A 171 -21.09 0.50 -0.64
N GLN A 172 -21.03 -0.39 0.35
CA GLN A 172 -21.31 -0.10 1.75
C GLN A 172 -20.18 0.67 2.46
N ASP A 173 -18.98 0.70 1.91
CA ASP A 173 -17.79 1.21 2.61
C ASP A 173 -16.90 2.12 1.76
N SER A 174 -17.38 2.46 0.57
CA SER A 174 -16.69 3.28 -0.41
C SER A 174 -17.57 4.44 -0.86
N ILE A 175 -16.94 5.40 -1.53
CA ILE A 175 -17.61 6.43 -2.33
C ILE A 175 -17.42 6.12 -3.80
N LEU A 176 -18.33 6.60 -4.64
CA LEU A 176 -18.21 6.51 -6.09
C LEU A 176 -17.95 7.90 -6.68
N LEU A 177 -16.86 8.04 -7.44
CA LEU A 177 -16.44 9.30 -8.05
C LEU A 177 -16.28 9.15 -9.55
N SER A 178 -16.68 10.18 -10.29
CA SER A 178 -16.20 10.39 -11.66
C SER A 178 -14.77 10.91 -11.62
N ILE A 179 -13.95 10.53 -12.61
CA ILE A 179 -12.51 10.78 -12.62
C ILE A 179 -12.12 12.27 -12.53
N ASP A 180 -12.96 13.15 -13.07
CA ASP A 180 -12.78 14.61 -13.02
C ASP A 180 -12.91 15.19 -11.60
N MET A 181 -13.64 14.52 -10.71
CA MET A 181 -13.83 14.95 -9.32
C MET A 181 -12.76 14.43 -8.37
N VAL A 182 -11.99 13.42 -8.78
CA VAL A 182 -11.05 12.69 -7.92
C VAL A 182 -9.96 13.58 -7.31
N PRO A 183 -9.25 14.46 -8.08
CA PRO A 183 -8.20 15.30 -7.50
C PRO A 183 -8.73 16.24 -6.42
N PHE A 184 -9.89 16.85 -6.66
CA PHE A 184 -10.53 17.78 -5.72
C PHE A 184 -10.98 17.06 -4.45
N TYR A 185 -11.64 15.90 -4.61
CA TYR A 185 -12.10 15.13 -3.47
C TYR A 185 -10.93 14.62 -2.61
N LEU A 186 -9.86 14.13 -3.25
CA LEU A 186 -8.67 13.66 -2.53
C LEU A 186 -7.97 14.79 -1.78
N ASP A 187 -7.81 15.96 -2.37
CA ASP A 187 -7.14 17.08 -1.70
C ASP A 187 -7.88 17.49 -0.42
N GLU A 188 -9.21 17.60 -0.50
CA GLU A 188 -10.10 17.90 0.65
C GLU A 188 -10.10 16.77 1.69
N ALA A 189 -10.22 15.51 1.26
CA ALA A 189 -10.25 14.37 2.17
C ALA A 189 -8.92 14.19 2.91
N LEU A 190 -7.79 14.31 2.22
CA LEU A 190 -6.48 14.19 2.85
C LEU A 190 -6.19 15.38 3.78
N LEU A 191 -6.71 16.58 3.48
CA LEU A 191 -6.64 17.73 4.39
C LEU A 191 -7.44 17.47 5.67
N SER A 192 -8.66 16.96 5.52
CA SER A 192 -9.54 16.58 6.63
C SER A 192 -8.88 15.50 7.51
N LEU A 193 -8.13 14.57 6.91
CA LEU A 193 -7.32 13.56 7.61
C LEU A 193 -6.00 14.11 8.19
N GLY A 194 -5.73 15.41 8.02
CA GLY A 194 -4.60 16.12 8.63
C GLY A 194 -3.26 15.94 7.92
N LEU A 195 -3.24 15.51 6.65
CA LEU A 195 -2.02 15.47 5.85
C LEU A 195 -1.59 16.89 5.49
N HIS A 196 -0.29 17.17 5.61
CA HIS A 196 0.29 18.44 5.19
C HIS A 196 0.42 18.52 3.66
N VAL A 197 0.67 19.73 3.14
CA VAL A 197 0.66 20.04 1.71
C VAL A 197 1.54 19.09 0.88
N GLU A 198 2.78 18.87 1.29
CA GLU A 198 3.72 17.99 0.55
C GLU A 198 3.24 16.53 0.52
N ALA A 199 2.72 15.99 1.63
CA ALA A 199 2.12 14.66 1.64
C ALA A 199 0.88 14.56 0.73
N ARG A 200 -0.01 15.55 0.75
CA ARG A 200 -1.21 15.57 -0.13
C ARG A 200 -0.84 15.64 -1.60
N THR A 201 0.07 16.55 -1.96
CA THR A 201 0.57 16.68 -3.33
C THR A 201 1.20 15.38 -3.81
N SER A 202 2.10 14.79 -3.02
CA SER A 202 2.80 13.55 -3.37
C SER A 202 1.82 12.37 -3.52
N PHE A 203 0.86 12.25 -2.61
CA PHE A 203 -0.20 11.24 -2.66
C PHE A 203 -0.99 11.33 -3.98
N ILE A 204 -1.51 12.51 -4.30
CA ILE A 204 -2.34 12.72 -5.49
C ILE A 204 -1.52 12.54 -6.75
N SER A 205 -0.32 13.14 -6.85
CA SER A 205 0.52 13.03 -8.04
C SER A 205 0.94 11.60 -8.36
N TYR A 206 1.09 10.77 -7.32
CA TYR A 206 1.45 9.36 -7.52
C TYR A 206 0.27 8.51 -8.01
N TRP A 207 -0.90 8.65 -7.39
CA TRP A 207 -2.05 7.78 -7.69
C TRP A 207 -2.89 8.24 -8.88
N LEU A 208 -2.90 9.55 -9.17
CA LEU A 208 -3.73 10.12 -10.22
C LEU A 208 -3.46 9.49 -11.61
N PRO A 209 -2.21 9.25 -12.05
CA PRO A 209 -1.93 8.56 -13.32
C PRO A 209 -2.61 7.19 -13.44
N SER A 210 -2.64 6.40 -12.36
CA SER A 210 -3.34 5.10 -12.35
C SER A 210 -4.86 5.25 -12.40
N MET A 211 -5.40 6.24 -11.68
CA MET A 211 -6.84 6.52 -11.64
C MET A 211 -7.38 6.98 -13.01
N LEU A 212 -6.57 7.71 -13.79
CA LEU A 212 -6.94 8.20 -15.13
C LEU A 212 -7.26 7.10 -16.14
N ASN A 213 -6.94 5.83 -15.83
CA ASN A 213 -7.34 4.68 -16.65
C ASN A 213 -8.84 4.36 -16.56
N TYR A 214 -9.57 5.00 -15.64
CA TYR A 214 -10.97 4.72 -15.34
C TYR A 214 -11.84 5.96 -15.52
N LYS A 215 -13.11 5.76 -15.89
CA LYS A 215 -14.11 6.84 -15.92
C LYS A 215 -14.72 7.08 -14.55
N PHE A 216 -14.97 6.00 -13.83
CA PHE A 216 -15.52 6.00 -12.48
C PHE A 216 -14.62 5.15 -11.58
N ILE A 217 -14.38 5.63 -10.37
CA ILE A 217 -13.66 4.88 -9.34
C ILE A 217 -14.50 4.76 -8.09
N ALA A 218 -14.47 3.58 -7.49
CA ALA A 218 -14.80 3.39 -6.10
C ALA A 218 -13.56 3.70 -5.26
N LEU A 219 -13.72 4.44 -4.17
CA LEU A 219 -12.63 4.86 -3.29
C LEU A 219 -13.03 4.66 -1.83
N ARG A 220 -12.11 4.15 -1.01
CA ARG A 220 -12.27 4.11 0.45
C ARG A 220 -10.95 4.30 1.17
N PHE A 221 -11.00 4.84 2.37
CA PHE A 221 -9.88 4.75 3.32
C PHE A 221 -10.12 3.60 4.30
N LEU A 222 -9.04 2.90 4.66
CA LEU A 222 -9.08 1.80 5.62
C LEU A 222 -9.06 2.32 7.06
N PRO A 223 -9.73 1.64 7.99
CA PRO A 223 -9.44 1.80 9.41
C PRO A 223 -7.97 1.52 9.70
N GLN A 224 -7.33 2.39 10.46
CA GLN A 224 -5.90 2.28 10.76
C GLN A 224 -5.55 0.94 11.42
N ILE A 225 -6.43 0.42 12.29
CA ILE A 225 -6.25 -0.88 12.96
C ILE A 225 -6.18 -2.06 11.97
N ASP A 226 -6.95 -2.01 10.88
CA ASP A 226 -6.96 -3.08 9.88
C ASP A 226 -5.68 -3.05 9.04
N TYR A 227 -5.20 -1.85 8.72
CA TYR A 227 -3.94 -1.66 8.01
C TYR A 227 -2.73 -2.04 8.88
N GLU A 228 -2.74 -1.66 10.16
CA GLU A 228 -1.70 -2.03 11.14
C GLU A 228 -1.53 -3.53 11.31
N ALA A 229 -2.62 -4.30 11.25
CA ALA A 229 -2.57 -5.75 11.32
C ALA A 229 -1.83 -6.37 10.12
N SER A 230 -1.90 -5.74 8.94
CA SER A 230 -1.23 -6.20 7.72
C SER A 230 0.21 -5.72 7.59
N ALA A 231 0.51 -4.52 8.08
CA ALA A 231 1.82 -3.92 7.98
C ALA A 231 2.23 -3.23 9.29
N PRO A 232 2.61 -3.98 10.35
CA PRO A 232 3.00 -3.39 11.62
C PRO A 232 4.15 -2.40 11.51
N LEU A 233 3.96 -1.18 12.02
CA LEU A 233 4.96 -0.12 12.07
C LEU A 233 5.42 0.09 13.52
N GLU A 234 6.68 -0.20 13.79
CA GLU A 234 7.33 -0.04 15.09
C GLU A 234 8.35 1.10 15.00
N ILE A 235 8.23 2.10 15.89
CA ILE A 235 9.17 3.24 15.94
C ILE A 235 9.69 3.43 17.36
N ASN A 236 11.01 3.59 17.50
CA ASN A 236 11.68 3.85 18.77
C ASN A 236 12.62 5.07 18.65
N PRO A 237 12.51 6.12 19.49
CA PRO A 237 11.57 6.25 20.62
C PRO A 237 10.11 6.24 20.16
N ARG A 238 9.21 5.81 21.05
CA ARG A 238 7.79 5.67 20.71
C ARG A 238 7.18 7.04 20.36
N PRO A 239 6.53 7.20 19.19
CA PRO A 239 5.81 8.41 18.86
C PRO A 239 4.63 8.64 19.80
N ASP A 240 4.32 9.92 20.05
CA ASP A 240 3.14 10.33 20.80
C ASP A 240 1.87 10.15 19.98
N VAL A 241 1.96 10.29 18.66
CA VAL A 241 0.83 10.07 17.74
C VAL A 241 1.33 9.51 16.44
N VAL A 242 0.63 8.50 15.95
CA VAL A 242 0.83 7.90 14.63
C VAL A 242 -0.49 8.05 13.87
N THR A 243 -0.43 8.62 12.68
CA THR A 243 -1.57 8.71 11.76
C THR A 243 -1.20 7.91 10.51
N ARG A 244 -1.94 6.83 10.24
CA ARG A 244 -1.74 6.00 9.05
C ARG A 244 -2.98 6.06 8.16
N VAL A 245 -2.85 6.70 7.01
CA VAL A 245 -3.93 6.84 6.02
C VAL A 245 -3.66 5.90 4.85
N TYR A 246 -4.53 4.91 4.66
CA TYR A 246 -4.37 3.94 3.57
C TYR A 246 -5.62 3.89 2.69
N MET A 247 -5.45 4.19 1.41
CA MET A 247 -6.54 4.24 0.42
C MET A 247 -6.63 2.95 -0.39
N LEU A 248 -7.85 2.47 -0.60
CA LEU A 248 -8.15 1.54 -1.68
C LEU A 248 -8.94 2.27 -2.76
N PHE A 249 -8.62 1.99 -4.03
CA PHE A 249 -9.46 2.40 -5.13
C PHE A 249 -9.60 1.29 -6.17
N GLN A 250 -10.72 1.30 -6.87
CA GLN A 250 -11.07 0.33 -7.90
C GLN A 250 -11.80 1.03 -9.05
N GLY A 251 -11.43 0.71 -10.28
CA GLY A 251 -12.19 1.16 -11.46
C GLY A 251 -13.54 0.46 -11.55
N ILE A 252 -14.61 1.23 -11.75
CA ILE A 252 -15.98 0.73 -11.89
C ILE A 252 -16.45 0.95 -13.33
N ALA A 253 -16.94 -0.11 -13.99
CA ALA A 253 -17.48 0.02 -15.33
C ALA A 253 -18.82 0.76 -15.31
N GLN A 254 -19.15 1.44 -16.41
CA GLN A 254 -20.38 2.23 -16.49
C GLN A 254 -21.64 1.36 -16.34
N GLU A 255 -21.56 0.09 -16.74
CA GLU A 255 -22.65 -0.89 -16.64
C GLU A 255 -22.86 -1.41 -15.22
N GLU A 256 -21.90 -1.19 -14.32
CA GLU A 256 -21.95 -1.67 -12.94
C GLU A 256 -22.46 -0.61 -11.96
N LEU A 257 -22.62 0.65 -12.41
CA LEU A 257 -22.95 1.80 -11.56
C LEU A 257 -24.26 1.62 -10.78
N ASP A 258 -25.23 0.89 -11.33
CA ASP A 258 -26.52 0.61 -10.66
C ASP A 258 -26.32 -0.13 -9.32
N GLY A 259 -25.24 -0.90 -9.18
CA GLY A 259 -24.88 -1.59 -7.94
C GLY A 259 -24.18 -0.72 -6.89
N TRP A 260 -23.89 0.56 -7.19
CA TRP A 260 -23.09 1.45 -6.35
C TRP A 260 -23.88 2.65 -5.79
N GLN A 261 -25.21 2.54 -5.70
CA GLN A 261 -26.09 3.60 -5.20
C GLN A 261 -25.69 4.09 -3.79
N GLU A 262 -25.42 3.16 -2.85
CA GLU A 262 -24.99 3.51 -1.49
C GLU A 262 -23.67 4.32 -1.47
N ALA A 263 -22.75 4.03 -2.39
CA ALA A 263 -21.49 4.76 -2.51
C ALA A 263 -21.68 6.16 -3.11
N GLN A 264 -22.70 6.34 -3.95
CA GLN A 264 -23.10 7.66 -4.44
C GLN A 264 -23.75 8.49 -3.32
N GLU A 265 -24.61 7.87 -2.52
CA GLU A 265 -25.26 8.53 -1.38
C GLU A 265 -24.23 8.99 -0.34
N ARG A 266 -23.24 8.14 -0.02
CA ARG A 266 -22.16 8.47 0.91
C ARG A 266 -21.35 9.70 0.51
N LEU A 267 -21.24 9.98 -0.79
CA LEU A 267 -20.56 11.18 -1.27
C LEU A 267 -21.17 12.46 -0.67
N SER A 268 -22.47 12.45 -0.38
CA SER A 268 -23.19 13.58 0.24
C SER A 268 -22.89 13.78 1.73
N GLU A 269 -22.34 12.78 2.41
CA GLU A 269 -21.93 12.86 3.83
C GLU A 269 -20.67 13.72 4.03
N GLY A 270 -19.98 14.09 2.94
CA GLY A 270 -18.77 14.91 2.97
C GLY A 270 -17.50 14.11 3.30
N VAL A 271 -16.36 14.80 3.38
CA VAL A 271 -15.05 14.16 3.58
C VAL A 271 -14.76 13.80 5.04
N ASP A 272 -15.43 14.45 6.00
CA ASP A 272 -15.18 14.27 7.43
C ASP A 272 -15.57 12.88 7.95
N ILE A 273 -16.38 12.13 7.19
CA ILE A 273 -16.66 10.72 7.48
C ILE A 273 -15.38 9.90 7.63
N TRP A 274 -14.33 10.24 6.86
CA TRP A 274 -13.07 9.50 6.86
C TRP A 274 -12.30 9.66 8.16
N LYS A 275 -12.49 10.75 8.89
CA LYS A 275 -11.87 10.94 10.21
C LYS A 275 -12.27 9.83 11.18
N THR A 276 -13.57 9.48 11.16
CA THR A 276 -14.13 8.42 11.99
C THR A 276 -13.72 7.04 11.48
N VAL A 277 -13.71 6.84 10.16
CA VAL A 277 -13.31 5.55 9.54
C VAL A 277 -11.85 5.23 9.84
N VAL A 278 -10.94 6.18 9.58
CA VAL A 278 -9.50 6.01 9.78
C VAL A 278 -9.14 6.03 11.27
N GLY A 279 -9.87 6.82 12.07
CA GLY A 279 -9.63 6.99 13.51
C GLY A 279 -8.51 7.99 13.81
N VAL A 280 -8.49 9.13 13.11
CA VAL A 280 -7.45 10.17 13.29
C VAL A 280 -7.66 10.94 14.60
N ASN A 281 -6.57 11.31 15.27
CA ASN A 281 -6.60 12.17 16.45
C ASN A 281 -6.17 13.59 16.06
N GLU A 282 -7.13 14.40 15.61
CA GLU A 282 -6.88 15.74 15.06
C GLU A 282 -6.07 16.64 16.02
N THR A 283 -6.45 16.67 17.30
CA THR A 283 -5.81 17.52 18.30
C THR A 283 -4.35 17.16 18.50
N ARG A 284 -4.02 15.87 18.61
CA ARG A 284 -2.63 15.42 18.79
C ARG A 284 -1.82 15.55 17.51
N GLN A 285 -2.43 15.30 16.35
CA GLN A 285 -1.75 15.39 15.05
C GLN A 285 -1.32 16.82 14.71
N GLN A 286 -2.02 17.84 15.23
CA GLN A 286 -1.65 19.25 15.02
C GLN A 286 -0.67 19.79 16.09
N ASN A 287 -0.49 19.08 17.20
CA ASN A 287 0.37 19.53 18.29
C ASN A 287 1.86 19.30 17.97
N LYS A 288 2.59 20.40 17.72
CA LYS A 288 4.01 20.38 17.36
C LYS A 288 4.96 20.04 18.53
N ASP A 289 4.45 20.06 19.76
CA ASP A 289 5.22 19.68 20.95
C ASP A 289 5.29 18.14 21.12
N LEU A 290 4.53 17.39 20.32
CA LEU A 290 4.51 15.93 20.31
C LEU A 290 5.44 15.38 19.23
N PHE A 291 5.98 14.17 19.46
CA PHE A 291 6.57 13.39 18.39
C PHE A 291 5.48 12.75 17.54
N ARG A 292 5.28 13.28 16.33
CA ARG A 292 4.23 12.87 15.40
C ARG A 292 4.79 12.06 14.24
N VAL A 293 4.10 11.00 13.85
CA VAL A 293 4.40 10.21 12.66
C VAL A 293 3.19 10.21 11.74
N LEU A 294 3.42 10.45 10.47
CA LEU A 294 2.41 10.36 9.43
C LEU A 294 2.86 9.31 8.42
N GLU A 295 2.04 8.30 8.19
CA GLU A 295 2.17 7.42 7.04
C GLU A 295 0.96 7.61 6.14
N TRP A 296 1.20 7.75 4.84
CA TRP A 296 0.14 7.59 3.86
C TRP A 296 0.50 6.51 2.87
N GLY A 297 -0.50 5.80 2.38
CA GLY A 297 -0.33 4.85 1.30
C GLY A 297 -1.63 4.54 0.59
N GLY A 298 -1.54 3.66 -0.39
CA GLY A 298 -2.74 3.15 -1.04
C GLY A 298 -2.48 1.93 -1.88
N MET A 299 -3.56 1.42 -2.47
CA MET A 299 -3.57 0.24 -3.32
C MET A 299 -4.68 0.35 -4.36
N GLU A 300 -4.29 0.07 -5.60
CA GLU A 300 -5.23 -0.18 -6.69
C GLU A 300 -5.71 -1.63 -6.63
N VAL A 301 -7.03 -1.81 -6.68
CA VAL A 301 -7.68 -3.11 -6.78
C VAL A 301 -8.11 -3.32 -8.22
N PHE A 302 -7.53 -4.30 -8.91
CA PHE A 302 -7.97 -4.71 -10.23
C PHE A 302 -7.93 -6.23 -10.39
N GLU A 303 -8.68 -6.76 -11.36
CA GLU A 303 -8.67 -8.19 -11.69
C GLU A 303 -7.69 -8.44 -12.85
N ARG A 304 -6.72 -9.34 -12.66
CA ARG A 304 -5.89 -9.84 -13.77
C ARG A 304 -6.51 -11.11 -14.31
N PHE A 305 -7.07 -11.05 -15.51
CA PHE A 305 -7.35 -12.26 -16.27
C PHE A 305 -6.03 -12.79 -16.84
N ARG A 306 -5.63 -14.03 -16.50
CA ARG A 306 -4.59 -14.72 -17.27
C ARG A 306 -5.10 -14.87 -18.70
N SER A 307 -4.37 -14.34 -19.67
CA SER A 307 -4.47 -14.84 -21.04
C SER A 307 -3.88 -16.25 -21.02
N THR A 308 -4.74 -17.26 -21.13
CA THR A 308 -4.28 -18.60 -21.49
C THR A 308 -3.74 -18.50 -22.91
N ALA A 309 -2.42 -18.65 -23.04
CA ALA A 309 -1.78 -18.88 -24.33
C ALA A 309 -2.21 -20.24 -24.90
#